data_AF-A0A935QGS2-F1
#
_entry.id   AF-A0A935QGS2-F1
#
_cell.length_a   1.000
_cell.length_b   1.000
_cell.length_c   1.000
_cell.angle_alpha   90.00
_cell.angle_beta   90.00
_cell.angle_gamma   90.00
#
_symmetry.space_group_name_H-M   'P 1'
#
loop_
_entity.id
_entity.type
_entity.pdbx_description
1 polymer ?
#
loop_
_entity_poly.entity_id
_entity_poly.type
_entity_poly.pdbx_seq_one_letter_code
_entity_poly.pdbx_strand_id
1 'polypeptide(L)'
;MDGHTLTVSNLDKPLYPGDGTTKAEVMQYYLAVAPVLLPQLAGRPVTRVRWPHGTGDSSFFEKNLPAGAPTWLHRVTLPVPGSTKDRETITFPLVENRAALVWLANLGALELHVPQWRVDDAGQPLPPDRMVIDLDPGPGAGLGECARVAVLARALLDDAGVAATVPVTSGSKGMQVYAALPGTQDAGTVREAARALAEALAIAHPDLVVSTMTKSARRGRVLLDWSQNTAAKTTICPYSLRGKGSHPLVAAPRRWAEIEAAADGLASLTQLGPAEVTDRLSAGAPMSVLACDVS
;
A
#
# COMPACT_ATOMS: atom_id res chain seq x y z
N MET A 1 23.36 -9.50 -6.68
CA MET A 1 22.55 -8.27 -6.52
C MET A 1 22.79 -7.73 -5.12
N ASP A 2 23.20 -6.46 -4.98
CA ASP A 2 23.50 -5.83 -3.68
C ASP A 2 24.46 -6.66 -2.79
N GLY A 3 25.51 -7.25 -3.38
CA GLY A 3 26.45 -8.11 -2.65
C GLY A 3 25.96 -9.54 -2.34
N HIS A 4 24.72 -9.89 -2.73
CA HIS A 4 24.12 -11.21 -2.49
C HIS A 4 23.94 -12.04 -3.76
N THR A 5 24.08 -13.36 -3.63
CA THR A 5 23.78 -14.34 -4.68
C THR A 5 22.36 -14.87 -4.51
N LEU A 6 21.57 -14.85 -5.59
CA LEU A 6 20.17 -15.27 -5.62
C LEU A 6 19.98 -16.35 -6.67
N THR A 7 19.28 -17.42 -6.32
CA THR A 7 18.78 -18.40 -7.28
C THR A 7 17.33 -18.05 -7.63
N VAL A 8 17.10 -17.66 -8.89
CA VAL A 8 15.76 -17.41 -9.44
C VAL A 8 15.34 -18.59 -10.31
N SER A 9 14.04 -18.89 -10.35
CA SER A 9 13.53 -20.05 -11.08
C SER A 9 12.17 -19.78 -11.73
N ASN A 10 11.89 -20.51 -12.81
CA ASN A 10 10.64 -20.42 -13.57
C ASN A 10 10.37 -18.98 -14.04
N LEU A 11 11.37 -18.37 -14.70
CA LEU A 11 11.32 -16.98 -15.15
C LEU A 11 10.22 -16.72 -16.18
N ASP A 12 10.04 -17.66 -17.11
CA ASP A 12 9.01 -17.58 -18.16
C ASP A 12 7.61 -17.98 -17.67
N LYS A 13 7.46 -18.32 -16.37
CA LYS A 13 6.17 -18.72 -15.82
C LYS A 13 5.20 -17.53 -15.85
N PRO A 14 4.04 -17.64 -16.52
CA PRO A 14 3.00 -16.63 -16.46
C PRO A 14 2.48 -16.52 -15.03
N LEU A 15 2.46 -15.30 -14.48
CA LEU A 15 1.83 -14.99 -13.19
C LEU A 15 0.50 -14.25 -13.38
N TYR A 16 0.29 -13.58 -14.52
CA TYR A 16 -0.98 -12.95 -14.87
C TYR A 16 -1.52 -13.58 -16.16
N PRO A 17 -2.61 -14.36 -16.11
CA PRO A 17 -3.10 -15.10 -17.27
C PRO A 17 -3.77 -14.21 -18.33
N GLY A 18 -4.17 -12.99 -18.00
CA GLY A 18 -4.86 -12.08 -18.92
C GLY A 18 -3.98 -11.53 -20.03
N ASP A 19 -2.72 -11.22 -19.72
CA ASP A 19 -1.73 -10.72 -20.70
C ASP A 19 -0.45 -11.56 -20.76
N GLY A 20 -0.36 -12.63 -19.96
CA GLY A 20 0.80 -13.50 -19.94
C GLY A 20 1.99 -12.94 -19.15
N THR A 21 1.84 -11.84 -18.39
CA THR A 21 2.94 -11.24 -17.63
C THR A 21 3.65 -12.30 -16.79
N THR A 22 4.93 -12.48 -17.07
CA THR A 22 5.79 -13.54 -16.55
C THR A 22 6.38 -13.17 -15.20
N LYS A 23 6.93 -14.16 -14.50
CA LYS A 23 7.70 -13.94 -13.28
C LYS A 23 8.91 -13.03 -13.53
N ALA A 24 9.59 -13.19 -14.67
CA ALA A 24 10.71 -12.32 -15.05
C ALA A 24 10.29 -10.86 -15.17
N GLU A 25 9.15 -10.58 -15.79
CA GLU A 25 8.62 -9.22 -15.94
C GLU A 25 8.17 -8.61 -14.60
N VAL A 26 7.57 -9.42 -13.71
CA VAL A 26 7.28 -8.99 -12.33
C VAL A 26 8.55 -8.60 -11.58
N MET A 27 9.63 -9.39 -11.71
CA MET A 27 10.92 -9.04 -11.12
C MET A 27 11.50 -7.74 -11.71
N GLN A 28 11.44 -7.61 -13.03
CA GLN A 28 11.92 -6.41 -13.73
C GLN A 28 11.15 -5.15 -13.30
N TYR A 29 9.83 -5.22 -13.18
CA TYR A 29 9.02 -4.13 -12.64
C TYR A 29 9.47 -3.73 -11.24
N TYR A 30 9.60 -4.70 -10.33
CA TYR A 30 10.04 -4.40 -8.96
C TYR A 30 11.44 -3.79 -8.90
N LEU A 31 12.35 -4.20 -9.79
CA LEU A 31 13.67 -3.59 -9.93
C LEU A 31 13.60 -2.17 -10.47
N ALA A 32 12.72 -1.90 -11.45
CA ALA A 32 12.54 -0.58 -12.05
C ALA A 32 11.98 0.42 -11.03
N VAL A 33 11.02 0.01 -10.20
CA VAL A 33 10.43 0.88 -9.16
C VAL A 33 11.21 0.86 -7.84
N ALA A 34 12.25 0.03 -7.70
CA ALA A 34 12.99 -0.11 -6.45
C ALA A 34 13.47 1.23 -5.83
N PRO A 35 13.99 2.21 -6.59
CA PRO A 35 14.44 3.49 -6.02
C PRO A 35 13.34 4.27 -5.28
N VAL A 36 12.08 4.08 -5.67
CA VAL A 36 10.92 4.77 -5.07
C VAL A 36 10.09 3.88 -4.17
N LEU A 37 10.12 2.56 -4.35
CA LEU A 37 9.42 1.57 -3.53
C LEU A 37 10.17 1.29 -2.22
N LEU A 38 11.50 1.12 -2.27
CA LEU A 38 12.28 0.77 -1.08
C LEU A 38 12.14 1.79 0.07
N PRO A 39 12.15 3.11 -0.15
CA PRO A 39 11.88 4.08 0.92
C PRO A 39 10.51 3.91 1.59
N GLN A 40 9.52 3.37 0.88
CA GLN A 40 8.17 3.13 1.39
C GLN A 40 8.06 1.83 2.20
N LEU A 41 8.99 0.89 1.99
CA LEU A 41 9.13 -0.38 2.71
C LEU A 41 10.11 -0.30 3.88
N ALA A 42 11.06 0.64 3.84
CA ALA A 42 12.18 0.73 4.78
C ALA A 42 11.73 0.75 6.25
N GLY A 43 12.31 -0.15 7.06
CA GLY A 43 11.96 -0.31 8.47
C GLY A 43 10.56 -0.83 8.75
N ARG A 44 9.75 -1.23 7.74
CA ARG A 44 8.38 -1.72 7.95
C ARG A 44 8.33 -3.25 7.86
N PRO A 45 7.70 -3.95 8.83
CA PRO A 45 7.52 -5.40 8.75
C PRO A 45 6.56 -5.76 7.60
N VAL A 46 7.06 -6.46 6.58
CA VAL A 46 6.31 -6.72 5.34
C VAL A 46 5.48 -8.01 5.44
N THR A 47 4.17 -7.85 5.28
CA THR A 47 3.23 -8.96 4.99
C THR A 47 3.17 -9.17 3.49
N ARG A 48 3.28 -10.42 3.03
CA ARG A 48 3.22 -10.76 1.61
C ARG A 48 1.91 -11.44 1.27
N VAL A 49 1.38 -11.17 0.09
CA VAL A 49 0.36 -12.04 -0.52
C VAL A 49 0.98 -12.71 -1.74
N ARG A 50 0.96 -14.03 -1.74
CA ARG A 50 1.70 -14.86 -2.69
C ARG A 50 0.75 -15.60 -3.62
N TRP A 51 1.09 -15.59 -4.91
CA TRP A 51 0.50 -16.40 -5.97
C TRP A 51 1.60 -17.24 -6.63
N PRO A 52 2.05 -18.34 -6.00
CA PRO A 52 3.14 -19.15 -6.57
C PRO A 52 2.82 -19.69 -7.96
N HIS A 53 1.53 -19.85 -8.29
CA HIS A 53 1.00 -20.36 -9.56
C HIS A 53 0.30 -19.30 -10.42
N GLY A 54 0.44 -18.01 -10.08
CA GLY A 54 -0.19 -16.90 -10.78
C GLY A 54 -1.60 -16.58 -10.29
N THR A 55 -2.15 -15.46 -10.73
CA THR A 55 -3.42 -14.88 -10.23
C THR A 55 -4.67 -15.66 -10.66
N GLY A 56 -4.53 -16.61 -11.57
CA GLY A 56 -5.58 -17.58 -11.90
C GLY A 56 -5.76 -18.71 -10.87
N ASP A 57 -4.87 -18.81 -9.88
CA ASP A 57 -4.89 -19.82 -8.81
C ASP A 57 -5.02 -19.16 -7.42
N SER A 58 -5.12 -19.99 -6.40
CA SER A 58 -5.15 -19.63 -5.00
C SER A 58 -3.96 -18.78 -4.56
N SER A 59 -4.27 -17.85 -3.66
CA SER A 59 -3.31 -16.98 -2.99
C SER A 59 -3.27 -17.25 -1.50
N PHE A 60 -2.20 -16.84 -0.84
CA PHE A 60 -2.16 -16.84 0.63
C PHE A 60 -1.39 -15.65 1.19
N PHE A 61 -1.85 -15.21 2.35
CA PHE A 61 -1.16 -14.22 3.17
C PHE A 61 -0.04 -14.89 3.96
N GLU A 62 1.15 -14.31 3.92
CA GLU A 62 2.32 -14.80 4.64
C GLU A 62 2.94 -13.66 5.43
N LYS A 63 2.79 -13.72 6.75
CA LYS A 63 3.41 -12.79 7.70
C LYS A 63 4.77 -13.31 8.16
N ASN A 64 4.80 -14.56 8.63
CA ASN A 64 6.02 -15.18 9.11
C ASN A 64 6.97 -15.50 7.96
N LEU A 65 8.27 -15.30 8.14
CA LEU A 65 9.26 -15.78 7.19
C LEU A 65 9.23 -17.32 7.12
N PRO A 66 9.38 -17.90 5.92
CA PRO A 66 9.56 -19.34 5.78
C PRO A 66 10.93 -19.75 6.34
N ALA A 67 11.05 -21.01 6.79
CA ALA A 67 12.28 -21.53 7.42
C ALA A 67 13.53 -21.42 6.51
N GLY A 68 13.35 -21.52 5.18
CA GLY A 68 14.42 -21.37 4.18
C GLY A 68 14.72 -19.93 3.75
N ALA A 69 14.27 -18.91 4.50
CA ALA A 69 14.56 -17.52 4.17
C ALA A 69 16.07 -17.24 4.27
N PRO A 70 16.69 -16.56 3.28
CA PRO A 70 18.12 -16.30 3.27
C PRO A 70 18.62 -15.61 4.55
N THR A 71 19.81 -15.98 5.01
CA THR A 71 20.40 -15.44 6.25
C THR A 71 20.70 -13.95 6.16
N TRP A 72 21.03 -13.45 4.96
CA TRP A 72 21.25 -12.02 4.70
C TRP A 72 19.96 -11.20 4.67
N LEU A 73 18.78 -11.84 4.65
CA LEU A 73 17.51 -11.11 4.66
C LEU A 73 17.25 -10.54 6.05
N HIS A 74 17.28 -9.20 6.13
CA HIS A 74 16.91 -8.45 7.33
C HIS A 74 15.48 -8.81 7.77
N ARG A 75 15.31 -8.90 9.09
CA ARG A 75 14.07 -9.39 9.70
C ARG A 75 13.87 -8.82 11.08
N VAL A 76 12.62 -8.74 11.50
CA VAL A 76 12.23 -8.36 12.85
C VAL A 76 11.24 -9.37 13.42
N THR A 77 11.42 -9.74 14.68
CA THR A 77 10.49 -10.62 15.40
C THR A 77 9.64 -9.77 16.33
N LEU A 78 8.32 -9.83 16.13
CA LEU A 78 7.36 -8.99 16.83
C LEU A 78 6.37 -9.85 17.61
N PRO A 79 5.91 -9.39 18.80
CA PRO A 79 4.86 -10.06 19.54
C PRO A 79 3.52 -9.98 18.79
N VAL A 80 2.73 -11.05 18.87
CA VAL A 80 1.38 -11.12 18.28
C VAL A 80 0.36 -11.66 19.29
N PRO A 81 0.07 -10.90 20.36
CA PRO A 81 -0.90 -11.33 21.37
C PRO A 81 -2.26 -11.60 20.71
N GLY A 82 -2.88 -12.73 21.07
CA GLY A 82 -4.18 -13.14 20.51
C GLY A 82 -4.11 -13.72 19.09
N SER A 83 -2.94 -14.21 18.66
CA SER A 83 -2.78 -14.94 17.40
C SER A 83 -3.76 -16.12 17.32
N THR A 84 -4.50 -16.22 16.21
CA THR A 84 -5.41 -17.34 15.94
C THR A 84 -4.70 -18.68 15.70
N LYS A 85 -3.36 -18.69 15.74
CA LYS A 85 -2.52 -19.87 15.58
C LYS A 85 -1.68 -20.16 16.84
N ASP A 86 -2.09 -19.60 17.99
CA ASP A 86 -1.40 -19.75 19.30
C ASP A 86 0.11 -19.44 19.23
N ARG A 87 0.49 -18.49 18.36
CA ARG A 87 1.86 -18.00 18.27
C ARG A 87 2.04 -16.79 19.15
N GLU A 88 3.13 -16.77 19.90
CA GLU A 88 3.51 -15.60 20.71
C GLU A 88 4.18 -14.51 19.84
N THR A 89 4.92 -14.93 18.80
CA THR A 89 5.68 -14.02 17.94
C THR A 89 5.55 -14.37 16.46
N ILE A 90 5.85 -13.38 15.61
CA ILE A 90 6.01 -13.55 14.16
C ILE A 90 7.29 -12.85 13.72
N THR A 91 8.08 -13.51 12.88
CA THR A 91 9.27 -12.92 12.24
C THR A 91 8.91 -12.42 10.83
N PHE A 92 8.98 -11.11 10.63
CA PHE A 92 8.70 -10.46 9.34
C PHE A 92 10.00 -10.11 8.61
N PRO A 93 10.02 -10.12 7.27
CA PRO A 93 11.10 -9.49 6.52
C PRO A 93 11.03 -7.97 6.64
N LEU A 94 12.22 -7.35 6.70
CA LEU A 94 12.44 -5.94 6.38
C LEU A 94 13.02 -5.88 4.97
N VAL A 95 12.36 -5.17 4.06
CA VAL A 95 12.68 -5.19 2.62
C VAL A 95 13.36 -3.89 2.24
N GLU A 96 14.69 -3.89 2.30
CA GLU A 96 15.51 -2.67 2.29
C GLU A 96 16.46 -2.59 1.09
N ASN A 97 16.50 -3.63 0.25
CA ASN A 97 17.36 -3.67 -0.93
C ASN A 97 16.69 -4.43 -2.09
N ARG A 98 17.30 -4.33 -3.28
CA ARG A 98 16.78 -4.95 -4.51
C ARG A 98 16.83 -6.47 -4.42
N ALA A 99 17.86 -7.01 -3.77
CA ALA A 99 18.00 -8.45 -3.57
C ALA A 99 16.79 -9.05 -2.81
N ALA A 100 16.32 -8.39 -1.76
CA ALA A 100 15.13 -8.77 -1.01
C ALA A 100 13.86 -8.69 -1.87
N LEU A 101 13.69 -7.64 -2.68
CA LEU A 101 12.56 -7.52 -3.61
C LEU A 101 12.53 -8.66 -4.63
N VAL A 102 13.66 -8.98 -5.26
CA VAL A 102 13.76 -10.08 -6.23
C VAL A 102 13.51 -11.43 -5.56
N TRP A 103 14.01 -11.64 -4.35
CA TRP A 103 13.72 -12.85 -3.59
C TRP A 103 12.21 -13.02 -3.33
N LEU A 104 11.53 -11.95 -2.90
CA LEU A 104 10.08 -11.96 -2.69
C LEU A 104 9.31 -12.22 -3.99
N ALA A 105 9.66 -11.53 -5.08
CA ALA A 105 9.07 -11.76 -6.40
C ALA A 105 9.28 -13.21 -6.88
N ASN A 106 10.45 -13.80 -6.61
CA ASN A 106 10.76 -15.19 -6.96
C ASN A 106 9.83 -16.20 -6.27
N LEU A 107 9.43 -15.89 -5.02
CA LEU A 107 8.46 -16.64 -4.23
C LEU A 107 6.99 -16.41 -4.66
N GLY A 108 6.76 -15.58 -5.68
CA GLY A 108 5.43 -15.21 -6.16
C GLY A 108 4.73 -14.19 -5.26
N ALA A 109 5.46 -13.43 -4.44
CA ALA A 109 4.87 -12.34 -3.65
C ALA A 109 4.53 -11.16 -4.56
N LEU A 110 3.28 -11.12 -5.03
CA LEU A 110 2.79 -10.05 -5.90
C LEU A 110 2.37 -8.83 -5.09
N GLU A 111 1.82 -9.00 -3.89
CA GLU A 111 1.44 -7.87 -3.04
C GLU A 111 2.35 -7.75 -1.81
N LEU A 112 2.84 -6.54 -1.56
CA LEU A 112 3.61 -6.15 -0.39
C LEU A 112 2.74 -5.23 0.46
N HIS A 113 2.42 -5.67 1.67
CA HIS A 113 1.60 -4.92 2.62
C HIS A 113 2.43 -4.52 3.83
N VAL A 114 2.28 -3.28 4.27
CA VAL A 114 3.06 -2.68 5.37
C VAL A 114 2.15 -1.93 6.34
N PRO A 115 2.53 -1.84 7.64
CA PRO A 115 1.86 -0.93 8.56
C PRO A 115 2.22 0.53 8.27
N GLN A 116 1.64 1.44 9.05
CA GLN A 116 1.93 2.88 8.97
C GLN A 116 3.05 3.32 9.93
N TRP A 117 3.69 2.38 10.60
CA TRP A 117 4.83 2.58 11.50
C TRP A 117 6.07 1.82 11.01
N ARG A 118 7.22 2.08 11.65
CA ARG A 118 8.51 1.42 11.41
C ARG A 118 9.06 0.79 12.69
N VAL A 119 10.06 -0.06 12.56
CA VAL A 119 10.89 -0.49 13.69
C VAL A 119 12.19 0.32 13.75
N ASP A 120 12.71 0.50 14.96
CA ASP A 120 14.09 0.97 15.16
C ASP A 120 15.11 -0.16 14.96
N ASP A 121 16.40 0.16 15.13
CA ASP A 121 17.51 -0.79 15.00
C ASP A 121 17.44 -1.93 16.05
N ALA A 122 16.75 -1.71 17.17
CA ALA A 122 16.51 -2.72 18.20
C ALA A 122 15.25 -3.58 17.90
N GLY A 123 14.57 -3.33 16.78
CA GLY A 123 13.36 -4.03 16.36
C GLY A 123 12.11 -3.61 17.13
N GLN A 124 12.14 -2.50 17.87
CA GLN A 124 10.99 -1.98 18.60
C GLN A 124 10.09 -1.15 17.68
N PRO A 125 8.76 -1.33 17.73
CA PRO A 125 7.82 -0.49 16.99
C PRO A 125 7.93 0.99 17.40
N LEU A 126 8.12 1.86 16.43
CA LEU A 126 8.06 3.31 16.57
C LEU A 126 6.62 3.81 16.36
N PRO A 127 6.29 5.04 16.82
CA PRO A 127 5.00 5.64 16.49
C PRO A 127 4.84 5.82 14.95
N PRO A 128 3.61 5.80 14.40
CA PRO A 128 3.39 5.95 12.96
C PRO A 128 3.99 7.23 12.38
N ASP A 129 4.76 7.08 11.30
CA ASP A 129 5.35 8.17 10.52
C ASP A 129 4.42 8.60 9.37
N ARG A 130 3.26 7.97 9.24
CA ARG A 130 2.21 8.37 8.30
C ARG A 130 0.81 7.97 8.77
N MET A 131 -0.19 8.68 8.26
CA MET A 131 -1.60 8.30 8.29
C MET A 131 -2.02 7.82 6.91
N VAL A 132 -2.97 6.89 6.85
CA VAL A 132 -3.63 6.48 5.60
C VAL A 132 -5.14 6.74 5.68
N ILE A 133 -5.67 7.44 4.67
CA ILE A 133 -7.09 7.59 4.42
C ILE A 133 -7.46 6.64 3.28
N ASP A 134 -8.10 5.51 3.60
CA ASP A 134 -8.47 4.48 2.61
C ASP A 134 -9.89 4.74 2.09
N LEU A 135 -10.00 4.98 0.79
CA LEU A 135 -11.22 5.38 0.10
C LEU A 135 -11.75 4.24 -0.75
N ASP A 136 -12.78 3.57 -0.23
CA ASP A 136 -13.39 2.38 -0.82
C ASP A 136 -14.75 2.71 -1.45
N PRO A 137 -14.87 2.73 -2.79
CA PRO A 137 -16.13 3.04 -3.44
C PRO A 137 -17.12 1.89 -3.23
N GLY A 138 -18.32 2.23 -2.76
CA GLY A 138 -19.45 1.30 -2.68
C GLY A 138 -20.10 1.05 -4.05
N PRO A 139 -21.11 0.17 -4.11
CA PRO A 139 -21.78 -0.14 -5.37
C PRO A 139 -22.36 1.13 -6.03
N GLY A 140 -21.96 1.40 -7.28
CA GLY A 140 -22.38 2.58 -8.03
C GLY A 140 -21.49 3.82 -7.86
N ALA A 141 -20.51 3.77 -6.96
CA ALA A 141 -19.41 4.74 -6.89
C ALA A 141 -18.15 4.15 -7.55
N GLY A 142 -17.24 5.02 -7.99
CA GLY A 142 -15.95 4.65 -8.55
C GLY A 142 -14.84 5.63 -8.16
N LEU A 143 -13.76 5.61 -8.94
CA LEU A 143 -12.59 6.45 -8.69
C LEU A 143 -12.88 7.96 -8.76
N GLY A 144 -13.89 8.39 -9.53
CA GLY A 144 -14.31 9.80 -9.57
C GLY A 144 -14.88 10.27 -8.24
N GLU A 145 -15.78 9.49 -7.63
CA GLU A 145 -16.27 9.75 -6.27
C GLU A 145 -15.11 9.74 -5.27
N CYS A 146 -14.20 8.76 -5.36
CA CYS A 146 -13.02 8.72 -4.50
C CYS A 146 -12.13 9.97 -4.65
N ALA A 147 -11.94 10.47 -5.87
CA ALA A 147 -11.16 11.67 -6.13
C ALA A 147 -11.77 12.91 -5.46
N ARG A 148 -13.11 13.08 -5.54
CA ARG A 148 -13.82 14.14 -4.82
C ARG A 148 -13.59 14.05 -3.32
N VAL A 149 -13.72 12.87 -2.73
CA VAL A 149 -13.47 12.66 -1.30
C VAL A 149 -12.01 12.90 -0.92
N ALA A 150 -11.06 12.51 -1.78
CA ALA A 150 -9.63 12.74 -1.56
C ALA A 150 -9.28 14.22 -1.49
N VAL A 151 -9.85 15.06 -2.36
CA VAL A 151 -9.66 16.53 -2.34
C VAL A 151 -10.23 17.13 -1.05
N LEU A 152 -11.42 16.70 -0.62
CA LEU A 152 -12.01 17.14 0.64
C LEU A 152 -11.18 16.72 1.87
N ALA A 153 -10.70 15.47 1.88
CA ALA A 153 -9.84 14.97 2.94
C ALA A 153 -8.50 15.73 3.01
N ARG A 154 -7.91 16.05 1.85
CA ARG A 154 -6.70 16.88 1.77
C ARG A 154 -6.93 18.26 2.39
N ALA A 155 -8.02 18.94 2.04
CA ALA A 155 -8.32 20.26 2.60
C ALA A 155 -8.41 20.23 4.14
N LEU A 156 -9.08 19.22 4.70
CA LEU A 156 -9.15 19.06 6.16
C LEU A 156 -7.79 18.74 6.80
N LEU A 157 -6.94 17.96 6.13
CA LEU A 157 -5.58 17.68 6.58
C LEU A 157 -4.71 18.93 6.53
N ASP A 158 -4.82 19.72 5.46
CA ASP A 158 -4.11 20.99 5.28
C ASP A 158 -4.51 21.99 6.38
N ASP A 159 -5.81 22.13 6.67
CA ASP A 159 -6.33 22.96 7.78
C ASP A 159 -5.83 22.50 9.16
N ALA A 160 -5.60 21.19 9.32
CA ALA A 160 -5.02 20.60 10.52
C ALA A 160 -3.47 20.68 10.57
N GLY A 161 -2.83 21.32 9.58
CA GLY A 161 -1.38 21.48 9.51
C GLY A 161 -0.62 20.28 8.94
N VAL A 162 -1.32 19.32 8.32
CA VAL A 162 -0.75 18.10 7.72
C VAL A 162 -0.74 18.22 6.19
N ALA A 163 0.13 19.08 5.66
CA ALA A 163 0.14 19.43 4.24
C ALA A 163 0.78 18.38 3.31
N ALA A 164 1.70 17.56 3.86
CA ALA A 164 2.48 16.59 3.08
C ALA A 164 1.64 15.33 2.78
N THR A 165 0.83 15.41 1.72
CA THR A 165 -0.08 14.34 1.32
C THR A 165 0.19 13.82 -0.09
N VAL A 166 0.03 12.51 -0.29
CA VAL A 166 0.16 11.87 -1.61
C VAL A 166 -1.02 10.94 -1.89
N PRO A 167 -1.77 11.15 -2.99
CA PRO A 167 -2.82 10.26 -3.41
C PRO A 167 -2.24 9.05 -4.16
N VAL A 168 -2.80 7.87 -3.93
CA VAL A 168 -2.35 6.59 -4.50
C VAL A 168 -3.58 5.82 -4.97
N THR A 169 -3.75 5.61 -6.27
CA THR A 169 -4.80 4.70 -6.75
C THR A 169 -4.44 3.26 -6.35
N SER A 170 -5.36 2.51 -5.77
CA SER A 170 -5.01 1.26 -5.06
C SER A 170 -4.59 0.09 -5.95
N GLY A 171 -4.81 0.18 -7.27
CA GLY A 171 -4.72 -0.93 -8.22
C GLY A 171 -5.88 -1.93 -8.10
N SER A 172 -6.94 -1.59 -7.35
CA SER A 172 -8.16 -2.39 -7.18
C SER A 172 -9.37 -1.52 -7.54
N LYS A 173 -10.29 -1.26 -6.61
CA LYS A 173 -11.48 -0.44 -6.86
C LYS A 173 -11.32 1.01 -6.42
N GLY A 174 -10.65 1.23 -5.28
CA GLY A 174 -10.53 2.53 -4.63
C GLY A 174 -9.14 3.17 -4.74
N MET A 175 -8.86 4.08 -3.82
CA MET A 175 -7.58 4.78 -3.69
C MET A 175 -7.27 5.08 -2.22
N GLN A 176 -6.02 5.42 -1.93
CA GLN A 176 -5.55 5.89 -0.64
C GLN A 176 -5.09 7.35 -0.74
N VAL A 177 -5.19 8.09 0.35
CA VAL A 177 -4.41 9.31 0.56
C VAL A 177 -3.50 9.05 1.75
N TYR A 178 -2.20 9.14 1.54
CA TYR A 178 -1.22 9.06 2.62
C TYR A 178 -0.83 10.46 3.06
N ALA A 179 -0.73 10.67 4.37
CA ALA A 179 -0.29 11.92 4.96
C ALA A 179 0.94 11.67 5.83
N ALA A 180 2.04 12.39 5.62
CA ALA A 180 3.24 12.27 6.43
C ALA A 180 2.98 12.79 7.85
N LEU A 181 3.50 12.09 8.85
CA LEU A 181 3.40 12.46 10.26
C LEU A 181 4.79 12.58 10.88
N PRO A 182 4.96 13.39 11.93
CA PRO A 182 6.25 13.55 12.61
C PRO A 182 6.70 12.32 13.42
N GLY A 183 5.90 11.24 13.50
CA GLY A 183 6.29 10.03 14.23
C GLY A 183 6.29 10.18 15.76
N THR A 184 5.51 11.12 16.31
CA THR A 184 5.48 11.40 17.76
C THR A 184 4.21 10.92 18.46
N GLN A 185 3.15 10.62 17.71
CA GLN A 185 1.83 10.22 18.23
C GLN A 185 1.67 8.71 18.11
N ASP A 186 1.14 8.05 19.14
CA ASP A 186 0.86 6.61 19.06
C ASP A 186 -0.22 6.26 18.02
N ALA A 187 -0.27 4.99 17.63
CA ALA A 187 -1.20 4.52 16.59
C ALA A 187 -2.68 4.65 16.99
N GLY A 188 -3.02 4.63 18.28
CA GLY A 188 -4.37 4.85 18.76
C GLY A 188 -4.82 6.29 18.50
N THR A 189 -3.95 7.25 18.83
CA THR A 189 -4.18 8.68 18.59
C THR A 189 -4.31 8.98 17.09
N VAL A 190 -3.42 8.45 16.24
CA VAL A 190 -3.51 8.60 14.78
C VAL A 190 -4.81 7.99 14.23
N ARG A 191 -5.22 6.83 14.75
CA ARG A 191 -6.48 6.17 14.36
C ARG A 191 -7.71 6.99 14.73
N GLU A 192 -7.76 7.58 15.91
CA GLU A 192 -8.88 8.45 16.32
C GLU A 192 -8.91 9.75 15.51
N ALA A 193 -7.75 10.33 15.16
CA ALA A 193 -7.69 11.47 14.24
C ALA A 193 -8.26 11.13 12.85
N ALA A 194 -7.88 9.97 12.28
CA ALA A 194 -8.43 9.50 11.01
C ALA A 194 -9.94 9.24 11.10
N ARG A 195 -10.43 8.73 12.24
CA ARG A 195 -11.85 8.53 12.49
C ARG A 195 -12.62 9.85 12.57
N ALA A 196 -12.10 10.84 13.29
CA ALA A 196 -12.71 12.15 13.41
C ALA A 196 -12.84 12.84 12.03
N LEU A 197 -11.80 12.75 11.20
CA LEU A 197 -11.83 13.22 9.82
C LEU A 197 -12.92 12.50 9.01
N ALA A 198 -13.03 11.17 9.15
CA ALA A 198 -14.03 10.37 8.46
C ALA A 198 -15.47 10.73 8.86
N GLU A 199 -15.71 10.93 10.15
CA GLU A 199 -17.01 11.33 10.70
C GLU A 199 -17.37 12.75 10.28
N ALA A 200 -16.41 13.69 10.30
CA ALA A 200 -16.62 15.06 9.83
C ALA A 200 -17.02 15.11 8.34
N LEU A 201 -16.30 14.37 7.48
CA LEU A 201 -16.65 14.29 6.05
C LEU A 201 -18.00 13.60 5.80
N ALA A 202 -18.33 12.56 6.57
CA ALA A 202 -19.62 11.89 6.46
C ALA A 202 -20.78 12.79 6.90
N ILE A 203 -20.57 13.69 7.87
CA ILE A 203 -21.56 14.69 8.31
C ILE A 203 -21.71 15.79 7.26
N ALA A 204 -20.60 16.32 6.74
CA ALA A 204 -20.62 17.43 5.78
C ALA A 204 -21.08 16.99 4.38
N HIS A 205 -20.80 15.76 3.98
CA HIS A 205 -21.09 15.21 2.65
C HIS A 205 -21.79 13.85 2.70
N PRO A 206 -23.00 13.74 3.31
CA PRO A 206 -23.67 12.47 3.58
C PRO A 206 -24.12 11.71 2.33
N ASP A 207 -24.23 12.40 1.18
CA ASP A 207 -24.57 11.82 -0.12
C ASP A 207 -23.35 11.26 -0.85
N LEU A 208 -22.13 11.54 -0.37
CA LEU A 208 -20.87 11.14 -1.00
C LEU A 208 -20.03 10.21 -0.09
N VAL A 209 -20.05 10.44 1.22
CA VAL A 209 -19.16 9.77 2.18
C VAL A 209 -19.95 8.97 3.20
N VAL A 210 -19.42 7.81 3.58
CA VAL A 210 -19.87 7.03 4.74
C VAL A 210 -18.68 6.59 5.57
N SER A 211 -18.79 6.71 6.90
CA SER A 211 -17.75 6.29 7.85
C SER A 211 -18.09 4.99 8.60
N THR A 212 -19.31 4.47 8.43
CA THR A 212 -19.80 3.25 9.08
C THR A 212 -19.74 2.03 8.18
N MET A 213 -19.55 0.86 8.79
CA MET A 213 -19.24 -0.38 8.06
C MET A 213 -20.47 -1.06 7.41
N THR A 214 -21.70 -0.60 7.63
CA THR A 214 -22.90 -1.25 7.10
C THR A 214 -22.96 -1.17 5.57
N LYS A 215 -22.85 -2.31 4.89
CA LYS A 215 -22.79 -2.40 3.41
C LYS A 215 -24.01 -1.77 2.72
N SER A 216 -25.18 -1.84 3.33
CA SER A 216 -26.41 -1.24 2.81
C SER A 216 -26.32 0.28 2.66
N ALA A 217 -25.52 0.94 3.50
CA ALA A 217 -25.31 2.38 3.46
C ALA A 217 -24.28 2.83 2.40
N ARG A 218 -23.67 1.94 1.61
CA ARG A 218 -22.56 2.32 0.71
C ARG A 218 -22.97 2.59 -0.75
N ARG A 219 -24.23 2.39 -1.13
CA ARG A 219 -24.66 2.58 -2.52
C ARG A 219 -24.45 4.04 -2.95
N GLY A 220 -23.72 4.25 -4.04
CA GLY A 220 -23.38 5.57 -4.57
C GLY A 220 -22.40 6.38 -3.72
N ARG A 221 -21.84 5.81 -2.65
CA ARG A 221 -20.98 6.50 -1.68
C ARG A 221 -19.62 5.84 -1.54
N VAL A 222 -18.66 6.61 -1.03
CA VAL A 222 -17.31 6.17 -0.69
C VAL A 222 -17.25 5.90 0.79
N LEU A 223 -16.86 4.68 1.15
CA LEU A 223 -16.45 4.37 2.51
C LEU A 223 -15.08 4.97 2.76
N LEU A 224 -14.95 5.74 3.84
CA LEU A 224 -13.65 6.13 4.37
C LEU A 224 -13.28 5.17 5.51
N ASP A 225 -12.42 4.19 5.22
CA ASP A 225 -12.01 3.16 6.19
C ASP A 225 -10.84 3.65 7.06
N TRP A 226 -11.18 4.38 8.11
CA TRP A 226 -10.22 4.86 9.11
C TRP A 226 -9.53 3.73 9.90
N SER A 227 -10.06 2.49 9.86
CA SER A 227 -9.54 1.37 10.65
C SER A 227 -8.15 0.89 10.18
N GLN A 228 -7.73 1.26 8.97
CA GLN A 228 -6.42 0.95 8.40
C GLN A 228 -5.25 1.56 9.19
N ASN A 229 -5.51 2.55 10.04
CA ASN A 229 -4.52 3.16 10.95
C ASN A 229 -4.31 2.37 12.25
N THR A 230 -5.02 1.26 12.45
CA THR A 230 -4.78 0.36 13.60
C THR A 230 -3.39 -0.29 13.48
N ALA A 231 -2.59 -0.29 14.55
CA ALA A 231 -1.21 -0.83 14.52
C ALA A 231 -1.07 -2.27 13.99
N ALA A 232 -2.08 -3.12 14.23
CA ALA A 232 -2.11 -4.51 13.77
C ALA A 232 -2.50 -4.69 12.28
N LYS A 233 -2.94 -3.62 11.60
CA LYS A 233 -3.33 -3.62 10.19
C LYS A 233 -2.16 -3.29 9.28
N THR A 234 -2.28 -3.74 8.04
CA THR A 234 -1.33 -3.44 6.97
C THR A 234 -2.10 -3.03 5.73
N THR A 235 -1.61 -2.03 5.03
CA THR A 235 -2.14 -1.58 3.74
C THR A 235 -1.20 -1.98 2.62
N ILE A 236 -1.73 -2.08 1.38
CA ILE A 236 -0.90 -2.24 0.20
C ILE A 236 0.15 -1.13 0.14
N CYS A 237 1.42 -1.49 -0.07
CA CYS A 237 2.50 -0.52 -0.16
C CYS A 237 2.39 0.22 -1.51
N PRO A 238 2.57 1.55 -1.55
CA PRO A 238 2.75 2.27 -2.81
C PRO A 238 3.78 1.60 -3.72
N TYR A 239 3.50 1.52 -5.01
CA TYR A 239 4.23 0.77 -6.06
C TYR A 239 4.15 -0.76 -5.99
N SER A 240 3.49 -1.37 -5.00
CA SER A 240 3.22 -2.80 -5.02
C SER A 240 2.28 -3.17 -6.18
N LEU A 241 2.53 -4.32 -6.81
CA LEU A 241 1.56 -4.94 -7.72
C LEU A 241 0.32 -5.42 -6.93
N ARG A 242 -0.75 -5.69 -7.66
CA ARG A 242 -2.01 -6.28 -7.20
C ARG A 242 -2.23 -7.65 -7.81
N GLY A 243 -2.62 -8.62 -7.01
CA GLY A 243 -2.88 -10.01 -7.47
C GLY A 243 -4.35 -10.33 -7.71
N LYS A 244 -5.26 -9.36 -7.55
CA LYS A 244 -6.72 -9.56 -7.61
C LYS A 244 -7.32 -9.64 -9.02
N GLY A 245 -6.54 -9.42 -10.07
CA GLY A 245 -7.02 -9.40 -11.46
C GLY A 245 -6.24 -10.33 -12.38
N SER A 246 -6.77 -10.52 -13.60
CA SER A 246 -6.08 -11.25 -14.67
C SER A 246 -4.93 -10.46 -15.29
N HIS A 247 -4.88 -9.14 -15.08
CA HIS A 247 -3.83 -8.22 -15.50
C HIS A 247 -3.17 -7.56 -14.29
N PRO A 248 -1.88 -7.23 -14.35
CA PRO A 248 -1.19 -6.54 -13.27
C PRO A 248 -1.66 -5.08 -13.19
N LEU A 249 -2.08 -4.69 -12.00
CA LEU A 249 -2.31 -3.30 -11.62
C LEU A 249 -1.42 -2.94 -10.43
N VAL A 250 -1.24 -1.65 -10.21
CA VAL A 250 -0.31 -1.12 -9.21
C VAL A 250 -1.05 -0.25 -8.19
N ALA A 251 -0.63 -0.30 -6.93
CA ALA A 251 -0.91 0.76 -5.97
C ALA A 251 -0.13 2.03 -6.37
N ALA A 252 -0.62 2.76 -7.37
CA ALA A 252 0.12 3.75 -8.12
C ALA A 252 -0.05 5.16 -7.56
N PRO A 253 1.04 5.82 -7.11
CA PRO A 253 1.02 7.22 -6.71
C PRO A 253 0.63 8.15 -7.85
N ARG A 254 -0.17 9.17 -7.53
CA ARG A 254 -0.72 10.15 -8.46
C ARG A 254 -0.31 11.56 -8.07
N ARG A 255 -0.37 12.48 -9.04
CA ARG A 255 -0.26 13.91 -8.77
C ARG A 255 -1.62 14.44 -8.36
N TRP A 256 -1.65 15.41 -7.44
CA TRP A 256 -2.90 16.05 -7.02
C TRP A 256 -3.69 16.67 -8.18
N ALA A 257 -3.01 17.28 -9.16
CA ALA A 257 -3.67 17.80 -10.36
C ALA A 257 -4.49 16.75 -11.15
N GLU A 258 -4.06 15.47 -11.14
CA GLU A 258 -4.85 14.39 -11.76
C GLU A 258 -6.11 14.06 -10.95
N ILE A 259 -6.00 14.14 -9.62
CA ILE A 259 -7.11 13.88 -8.70
C ILE A 259 -8.11 15.04 -8.75
N GLU A 260 -7.64 16.28 -8.77
CA GLU A 260 -8.45 17.50 -8.91
C GLU A 260 -9.20 17.49 -10.25
N ALA A 261 -8.51 17.23 -11.38
CA ALA A 261 -9.16 17.12 -12.68
C ALA A 261 -10.22 16.00 -12.72
N ALA A 262 -9.99 14.88 -12.03
CA ALA A 262 -10.98 13.82 -11.91
C ALA A 262 -12.16 14.18 -10.99
N ALA A 263 -11.90 14.90 -9.90
CA ALA A 263 -12.92 15.38 -8.98
C ALA A 263 -13.87 16.39 -9.66
N ASP A 264 -13.32 17.24 -10.53
CA ASP A 264 -14.05 18.25 -11.31
C ASP A 264 -14.73 17.68 -12.56
N GLY A 265 -14.54 16.40 -12.87
CA GLY A 265 -15.09 15.74 -14.06
C GLY A 265 -14.41 16.16 -15.38
N LEU A 266 -13.24 16.80 -15.30
CA LEU A 266 -12.44 17.22 -16.45
C LEU A 266 -11.63 16.07 -17.07
N ALA A 267 -11.37 15.02 -16.28
CA ALA A 267 -10.67 13.82 -16.73
C ALA A 267 -11.24 12.55 -16.05
N SER A 268 -11.08 11.39 -16.69
CA SER A 268 -11.36 10.11 -16.04
C SER A 268 -10.13 9.59 -15.30
N LEU A 269 -10.34 9.05 -14.10
CA LEU A 269 -9.29 8.41 -13.31
C LEU A 269 -9.38 6.89 -13.45
N THR A 270 -8.29 6.26 -13.86
CA THR A 270 -8.14 4.81 -13.98
C THR A 270 -7.04 4.27 -13.06
N GLN A 271 -7.12 2.98 -12.74
CA GLN A 271 -6.00 2.25 -12.15
C GLN A 271 -4.87 2.13 -13.19
N LEU A 272 -3.62 2.06 -12.74
CA LEU A 272 -2.45 1.99 -13.61
C LEU A 272 -1.78 0.62 -13.58
N GLY A 273 -1.28 0.19 -14.73
CA GLY A 273 -0.43 -0.99 -14.89
C GLY A 273 1.07 -0.71 -14.69
N PRO A 274 1.90 -1.75 -14.68
CA PRO A 274 3.35 -1.66 -14.45
C PRO A 274 4.10 -0.77 -15.44
N ALA A 275 3.75 -0.85 -16.72
CA ALA A 275 4.39 -0.07 -17.79
C ALA A 275 4.11 1.43 -17.60
N GLU A 276 2.84 1.79 -17.42
CA GLU A 276 2.42 3.19 -17.18
C GLU A 276 3.10 3.79 -15.94
N VAL A 277 3.24 3.01 -14.86
CA VAL A 277 3.93 3.45 -13.66
C VAL A 277 5.42 3.69 -13.93
N THR A 278 6.08 2.80 -14.67
CA THR A 278 7.50 2.92 -15.00
C THR A 278 7.76 4.11 -15.92
N ASP A 279 6.91 4.33 -16.93
CA ASP A 279 7.00 5.50 -17.82
C ASP A 279 6.87 6.81 -17.05
N ARG A 280 5.98 6.85 -16.07
CA ARG A 280 5.77 8.03 -15.22
C ARG A 280 6.96 8.34 -14.31
N LEU A 281 7.72 7.33 -13.87
CA LEU A 281 8.93 7.57 -13.07
C LEU A 281 9.98 8.34 -13.87
N SER A 282 10.09 8.08 -15.16
CA SER A 282 10.98 8.83 -16.07
C SER A 282 10.58 10.31 -16.20
N ALA A 283 9.32 10.65 -15.90
CA ALA A 283 8.79 12.01 -15.89
C ALA A 283 8.73 12.66 -14.49
N GLY A 284 9.35 12.05 -13.47
CA GLY A 284 9.38 12.52 -12.08
C GLY A 284 8.39 11.82 -11.15
N ALA A 285 8.88 11.32 -10.01
CA ALA A 285 8.14 10.46 -9.10
C ALA A 285 7.24 11.22 -8.10
N PRO A 286 5.94 10.88 -7.94
CA PRO A 286 5.02 11.59 -7.03
C PRO A 286 5.26 11.37 -5.52
N MET A 287 6.05 10.36 -5.12
CA MET A 287 6.17 9.92 -3.72
C MET A 287 7.35 10.53 -2.95
N SER A 288 8.10 11.47 -3.53
CA SER A 288 9.23 12.10 -2.83
C SER A 288 8.83 12.81 -1.53
N VAL A 289 7.54 13.10 -1.34
CA VAL A 289 6.99 13.84 -0.20
C VAL A 289 6.81 13.00 1.08
N LEU A 290 6.72 11.66 0.99
CA LEU A 290 6.51 10.79 2.17
C LEU A 290 7.77 10.09 2.68
N ALA A 291 8.87 10.17 1.93
CA ALA A 291 10.14 9.70 2.44
C ALA A 291 10.67 10.80 3.37
N CYS A 292 10.49 10.65 4.70
CA CYS A 292 11.31 11.41 5.63
C CYS A 292 12.77 11.11 5.29
N ASP A 293 13.57 12.17 5.15
CA ASP A 293 15.01 12.04 4.97
C ASP A 293 15.57 11.14 6.07
N VAL A 294 16.06 9.98 5.67
CA VAL A 294 16.82 9.10 6.56
C VAL A 294 18.23 9.70 6.58
N SER A 295 18.43 10.68 7.46
CA SER A 295 19.77 11.19 7.79
C SER A 295 20.48 10.26 8.74
#